data_AF-A0A947A737-F1
#
_entry.id   AF-A0A947A737-F1
#
_cell.length_a   1.000
_cell.length_b   1.000
_cell.length_c   1.000
_cell.angle_alpha   90.00
_cell.angle_beta   90.00
_cell.angle_gamma   90.00
#
_symmetry.space_group_name_H-M   'P 1'
#
loop_
_entity.id
_entity.type
_entity.pdbx_description
1 polymer ?
#
loop_
_entity_poly.entity_id
_entity_poly.type
_entity_poly.pdbx_seq_one_letter_code
_entity_poly.pdbx_strand_id
1 'polypeptide(L)'
;MLKKLIWAIFLLALPLHAQDYFFEKYHPFNESIPSPETFLGYPIGAHHTRHDRIVAYLERLSEVSDRATLHEYGRTHEGRRLVILTVSAPENIKELPALKERHLAYTQPNAQLKPDPELPVFINLAYNVHGNEPSSSEAAMLTAYTLVASRNPEILNYLEHAVIFIDPTINPDGRDRHTHWANMYQGKPLVADPQDAEHNEYWPGGRTNHYWFDLNRDWLLAINPESRGKLKWYHEWYPNVVTDFHEMGSRSTYFFEPMKTNGSLNPIMPRENYEDLNNLFGEYYSRALDSIGSLYFTKEVFDGTYPGYGSSYPDLQGGLGLLFEQASSRGHKQKTTFGEITFPFTIRNQYTSSITTVKAAVENKDYLYKYQQDFFSSAISNAEKSRIRAYRFGATNDQNRVKAFIDKLLIHKIEVYKAENGEYLVPTRQAQYRMVQTMFETYDKYRDSVYYDASAWSVANFYHMKYRPVNSFSKGERVNNTE
;
A
#
# COMPACT_ATOMS: atom_id res chain seq x y z
N MET A 1 -67.70 -18.93 -22.20
CA MET A 1 -67.19 -19.00 -20.81
C MET A 1 -65.90 -19.81 -20.80
N LEU A 2 -64.87 -19.27 -20.15
CA LEU A 2 -63.57 -19.86 -19.77
C LEU A 2 -62.70 -20.45 -20.89
N LYS A 3 -61.87 -19.63 -21.55
CA LYS A 3 -60.47 -19.28 -21.17
C LYS A 3 -59.44 -20.31 -21.65
N LYS A 4 -59.06 -20.15 -22.92
CA LYS A 4 -57.71 -20.37 -23.44
C LYS A 4 -56.77 -19.38 -22.74
N LEU A 5 -55.85 -19.83 -21.89
CA LEU A 5 -54.62 -19.11 -21.54
C LEU A 5 -53.68 -20.00 -20.70
N ILE A 6 -52.99 -20.94 -21.34
CA ILE A 6 -51.74 -21.48 -20.76
C ILE A 6 -50.63 -20.73 -21.47
N TRP A 7 -50.33 -19.53 -20.97
CA TRP A 7 -49.08 -18.86 -21.30
C TRP A 7 -47.97 -19.64 -20.61
N ALA A 8 -47.04 -20.12 -21.42
CA ALA A 8 -45.74 -20.57 -20.97
C ALA A 8 -45.09 -19.41 -20.21
N ILE A 9 -45.08 -19.49 -18.89
CA ILE A 9 -44.16 -18.74 -18.06
C ILE A 9 -42.81 -19.43 -18.26
N PHE A 10 -42.13 -19.07 -19.35
CA PHE A 10 -40.68 -19.09 -19.36
C PHE A 10 -40.27 -18.06 -18.31
N LEU A 11 -40.09 -18.54 -17.08
CA LEU A 11 -39.19 -17.92 -16.12
C LEU A 11 -37.81 -17.94 -16.77
N LEU A 12 -37.56 -16.97 -17.63
CA LEU A 12 -36.23 -16.39 -17.78
C LEU A 12 -35.90 -15.88 -16.37
N ALA A 13 -35.28 -16.75 -15.58
CA ALA A 13 -34.40 -16.32 -14.52
C ALA A 13 -33.28 -15.56 -15.21
N LEU A 14 -33.53 -14.27 -15.53
CA LEU A 14 -32.45 -13.32 -15.74
C LEU A 14 -31.66 -13.36 -14.42
N PRO A 15 -30.39 -13.76 -14.40
CA PRO A 15 -29.57 -13.57 -13.22
C PRO A 15 -29.59 -12.06 -12.96
N LEU A 16 -30.27 -11.66 -11.89
CA LEU A 16 -30.41 -10.26 -11.50
C LEU A 16 -29.01 -9.72 -11.21
N HIS A 17 -28.45 -8.97 -12.17
CA HIS A 17 -27.66 -7.72 -12.11
C HIS A 17 -26.80 -7.34 -10.87
N ALA A 18 -26.38 -8.26 -10.01
CA ALA A 18 -25.50 -7.95 -8.89
C ALA A 18 -24.05 -7.66 -9.33
N GLN A 19 -23.57 -8.35 -10.37
CA GLN A 19 -22.19 -8.22 -10.88
C GLN A 19 -21.94 -6.91 -11.64
N ASP A 20 -22.96 -6.39 -12.32
CA ASP A 20 -22.81 -5.16 -13.11
C ASP A 20 -22.48 -3.95 -12.23
N TYR A 21 -22.90 -3.93 -10.95
CA TYR A 21 -22.59 -2.84 -10.02
C TYR A 21 -21.09 -2.54 -9.89
N PHE A 22 -20.24 -3.56 -9.99
CA PHE A 22 -18.78 -3.40 -9.98
C PHE A 22 -18.17 -3.49 -11.38
N PHE A 23 -18.68 -4.39 -12.22
CA PHE A 23 -17.95 -4.84 -13.42
C PHE A 23 -18.45 -4.26 -14.74
N GLU A 24 -19.55 -3.50 -14.76
CA GLU A 24 -20.20 -3.02 -16.00
C GLU A 24 -19.21 -2.43 -17.01
N LYS A 25 -18.28 -1.57 -16.54
CA LYS A 25 -17.29 -0.90 -17.40
C LYS A 25 -16.27 -1.86 -18.04
N TYR A 26 -15.98 -3.00 -17.43
CA TYR A 26 -14.83 -3.84 -17.76
C TYR A 26 -15.21 -5.16 -18.43
N HIS A 27 -16.44 -5.30 -18.89
CA HIS A 27 -16.84 -6.38 -19.78
C HIS A 27 -16.11 -6.32 -21.14
N PRO A 28 -16.01 -7.46 -21.86
CA PRO A 28 -16.40 -8.80 -21.43
C PRO A 28 -15.31 -9.51 -20.60
N PHE A 29 -15.71 -10.44 -19.75
CA PHE A 29 -14.79 -11.28 -18.95
C PHE A 29 -14.63 -12.68 -19.57
N ASN A 30 -13.50 -13.31 -19.32
CA ASN A 30 -13.27 -14.71 -19.65
C ASN A 30 -14.08 -15.63 -18.72
N GLU A 31 -15.12 -16.26 -19.24
CA GLU A 31 -16.04 -17.14 -18.49
C GLU A 31 -15.36 -18.37 -17.85
N SER A 32 -14.18 -18.78 -18.34
CA SER A 32 -13.42 -19.89 -17.74
C SER A 32 -12.80 -19.52 -16.39
N ILE A 33 -12.70 -18.22 -16.08
CA ILE A 33 -12.12 -17.71 -14.84
C ILE A 33 -13.29 -17.36 -13.90
N PRO A 34 -13.41 -18.04 -12.74
CA PRO A 34 -14.54 -17.82 -11.86
C PRO A 34 -14.52 -16.41 -11.26
N SER A 35 -15.66 -15.73 -11.33
CA SER A 35 -15.87 -14.48 -10.59
C SER A 35 -15.73 -14.72 -9.08
N PRO A 36 -15.44 -13.67 -8.28
CA PRO A 36 -15.37 -13.80 -6.82
C PRO A 36 -16.66 -14.38 -6.25
N GLU A 37 -17.83 -13.96 -6.74
CA GLU A 37 -19.12 -14.45 -6.26
C GLU A 37 -19.33 -15.94 -6.55
N THR A 38 -18.96 -16.39 -7.75
CA THR A 38 -19.02 -17.81 -8.13
C THR A 38 -18.12 -18.66 -7.23
N PHE A 39 -16.92 -18.17 -6.90
CA PHE A 39 -15.99 -18.88 -6.03
C PHE A 39 -16.41 -18.87 -4.56
N LEU A 40 -16.91 -17.73 -4.08
CA LEU A 40 -17.29 -17.53 -2.69
C LEU A 40 -18.62 -18.20 -2.36
N GLY A 41 -19.54 -18.27 -3.31
CA GLY A 41 -20.91 -18.75 -3.14
C GLY A 41 -21.89 -17.67 -2.66
N TYR A 42 -21.46 -16.41 -2.63
CA TYR A 42 -22.27 -15.25 -2.23
C TYR A 42 -21.78 -13.97 -2.93
N PRO A 43 -22.64 -12.93 -3.07
CA PRO A 43 -22.26 -11.66 -3.66
C PRO A 43 -21.19 -10.91 -2.86
N ILE A 44 -20.32 -10.16 -3.54
CA ILE A 44 -19.34 -9.31 -2.86
C ILE A 44 -20.05 -8.23 -2.05
N GLY A 45 -19.63 -8.06 -0.79
CA GLY A 45 -20.25 -7.16 0.17
C GLY A 45 -21.47 -7.73 0.91
N ALA A 46 -21.89 -8.97 0.63
CA ALA A 46 -22.90 -9.68 1.42
C ALA A 46 -22.36 -10.22 2.76
N HIS A 47 -21.06 -10.50 2.78
CA HIS A 47 -20.29 -10.91 3.95
C HIS A 47 -18.92 -10.22 3.94
N HIS A 48 -18.32 -10.05 5.12
CA HIS A 48 -16.89 -9.77 5.22
C HIS A 48 -16.12 -11.06 4.94
N THR A 49 -15.27 -11.07 3.92
CA THR A 49 -14.58 -12.29 3.49
C THR A 49 -13.36 -12.54 4.37
N ARG A 50 -13.30 -13.72 5.01
CA ARG A 50 -12.14 -14.15 5.82
C ARG A 50 -10.89 -14.26 4.97
N HIS A 51 -9.74 -13.99 5.57
CA HIS A 51 -8.44 -13.99 4.90
C HIS A 51 -8.14 -15.30 4.16
N ASP A 52 -8.45 -16.45 4.77
CA ASP A 52 -8.20 -17.75 4.13
C ASP A 52 -8.97 -17.94 2.81
N ARG A 53 -10.18 -17.37 2.71
CA ARG A 53 -10.99 -17.40 1.49
C ARG A 53 -10.47 -16.43 0.43
N ILE A 54 -9.94 -15.27 0.85
CA ILE A 54 -9.28 -14.30 -0.04
C ILE A 54 -8.03 -14.92 -0.65
N VAL A 55 -7.15 -15.50 0.17
CA VAL A 55 -5.92 -16.16 -0.30
C VAL A 55 -6.27 -17.33 -1.23
N ALA A 56 -7.24 -18.17 -0.87
CA ALA A 56 -7.68 -19.27 -1.72
C ALA A 56 -8.22 -18.79 -3.07
N TYR A 57 -8.88 -17.63 -3.12
CA TYR A 57 -9.35 -17.06 -4.38
C TYR A 57 -8.20 -16.56 -5.26
N LEU A 58 -7.23 -15.85 -4.70
CA LEU A 58 -6.05 -15.40 -5.46
C LEU A 58 -5.21 -16.58 -5.95
N GLU A 59 -5.07 -17.62 -5.12
CA GLU A 59 -4.43 -18.89 -5.51
C GLU A 59 -5.18 -19.50 -6.70
N ARG A 60 -6.51 -19.58 -6.63
CA ARG A 60 -7.33 -20.05 -7.74
C ARG A 60 -7.12 -19.25 -9.01
N LEU A 61 -7.03 -17.92 -8.95
CA LEU A 61 -6.75 -17.07 -10.10
C LEU A 61 -5.39 -17.38 -10.74
N SER A 62 -4.36 -17.63 -9.91
CA SER A 62 -3.02 -18.00 -10.40
C SER A 62 -2.95 -19.41 -11.01
N GLU A 63 -3.83 -20.32 -10.62
CA GLU A 63 -3.91 -21.67 -11.22
C GLU A 63 -4.56 -21.67 -12.61
N VAL A 64 -5.51 -20.77 -12.85
CA VAL A 64 -6.36 -20.79 -14.06
C VAL A 64 -6.01 -19.74 -15.10
N SER A 65 -5.05 -18.86 -14.81
CA SER A 65 -4.65 -17.77 -15.71
C SER A 65 -3.14 -17.66 -15.81
N ASP A 66 -2.65 -17.49 -17.04
CA ASP A 66 -1.25 -17.21 -17.35
C ASP A 66 -0.83 -15.75 -17.07
N ARG A 67 -1.79 -14.90 -16.70
CA ARG A 67 -1.56 -13.51 -16.30
C ARG A 67 -1.14 -13.36 -14.84
N ALA A 68 -1.27 -14.40 -14.02
CA ALA A 68 -1.23 -14.29 -12.58
C ALA A 68 -0.25 -15.28 -11.93
N THR A 69 0.60 -14.81 -11.02
CA THR A 69 1.46 -15.66 -10.19
C THR A 69 1.38 -15.24 -8.72
N LEU A 70 1.19 -16.19 -7.81
CA LEU A 70 1.08 -15.93 -6.38
C LEU A 70 2.41 -16.18 -5.67
N HIS A 71 2.84 -15.24 -4.84
CA HIS A 71 4.06 -15.34 -4.03
C HIS A 71 3.74 -15.15 -2.54
N GLU A 72 4.29 -16.01 -1.68
CA GLU A 72 4.22 -15.83 -0.21
C GLU A 72 5.46 -15.07 0.28
N TYR A 73 5.28 -13.89 0.88
CA TYR A 73 6.38 -13.05 1.34
C TYR A 73 6.66 -13.17 2.85
N GLY A 74 5.76 -13.82 3.60
CA GLY A 74 5.90 -13.98 5.04
C GLY A 74 4.71 -14.65 5.70
N ARG A 75 4.73 -14.66 7.02
CA ARG A 75 3.64 -15.14 7.88
C ARG A 75 3.47 -14.22 9.08
N THR A 76 2.23 -14.08 9.55
CA THR A 76 1.92 -13.33 10.77
C THR A 76 2.34 -14.08 12.03
N HIS A 77 2.18 -13.43 13.18
CA HIS A 77 2.37 -14.07 14.50
C HIS A 77 1.44 -15.27 14.70
N GLU A 78 0.22 -15.24 14.16
CA GLU A 78 -0.71 -16.39 14.21
C GLU A 78 -0.51 -17.39 13.06
N GLY A 79 0.56 -17.25 12.26
CA GLY A 79 0.95 -18.18 11.21
C GLY A 79 0.16 -18.05 9.90
N ARG A 80 -0.66 -17.00 9.74
CA ARG A 80 -1.41 -16.75 8.49
C ARG A 80 -0.45 -16.35 7.37
N ARG A 81 -0.69 -16.89 6.17
CA ARG A 81 0.10 -16.60 4.97
C ARG A 81 -0.06 -15.13 4.59
N LEU A 82 1.05 -14.47 4.30
CA LEU A 82 1.07 -13.16 3.68
C LEU A 82 1.51 -13.32 2.23
N VAL A 83 0.65 -12.91 1.30
CA VAL A 83 0.80 -13.21 -0.13
C VAL A 83 0.68 -11.96 -0.98
N ILE A 84 1.32 -11.98 -2.14
CA ILE A 84 1.18 -10.99 -3.19
C ILE A 84 0.85 -11.72 -4.49
N LEU A 85 -0.23 -11.30 -5.15
CA LEU A 85 -0.56 -11.74 -6.51
C LEU A 85 0.09 -10.78 -7.50
N THR A 86 1.00 -11.29 -8.32
CA THR A 86 1.57 -10.54 -9.45
C THR A 86 0.69 -10.75 -10.67
N VAL A 87 0.24 -9.66 -11.30
CA VAL A 87 -0.60 -9.67 -12.48
C VAL A 87 0.02 -8.81 -13.58
N SER A 88 0.14 -9.36 -14.79
CA SER A 88 0.62 -8.64 -15.98
C SER A 88 0.23 -9.41 -17.26
N ALA A 89 0.60 -8.90 -18.44
CA ALA A 89 0.51 -9.67 -19.67
C ALA A 89 1.36 -10.96 -19.58
N PRO A 90 0.93 -12.08 -20.21
CA PRO A 90 1.68 -13.34 -20.15
C PRO A 90 3.15 -13.22 -20.61
N GLU A 91 3.41 -12.36 -21.58
CA GLU A 91 4.75 -12.04 -22.10
C GLU A 91 5.61 -11.37 -21.03
N ASN A 92 5.04 -10.39 -20.30
CA ASN A 92 5.71 -9.73 -19.19
C ASN A 92 5.98 -10.69 -18.02
N ILE A 93 5.04 -11.61 -17.73
CA ILE A 93 5.23 -12.63 -16.68
C ILE A 93 6.41 -13.56 -17.04
N LYS A 94 6.54 -13.98 -18.30
CA LYS A 94 7.66 -14.82 -18.77
C LYS A 94 9.01 -14.11 -18.63
N GLU A 95 9.04 -12.82 -18.95
CA GLU A 95 10.26 -11.99 -18.93
C GLU A 95 10.48 -11.26 -17.59
N LEU A 96 9.66 -11.55 -16.57
CA LEU A 96 9.64 -10.79 -15.31
C LEU A 96 11.02 -10.63 -14.64
N PRO A 97 11.91 -11.65 -14.60
CA PRO A 97 13.26 -11.46 -14.08
C PRO A 97 14.08 -10.39 -14.82
N ALA A 98 14.01 -10.36 -16.16
CA ALA A 98 14.72 -9.38 -16.99
C ALA A 98 14.08 -7.99 -16.85
N LEU A 99 12.74 -7.90 -16.80
CA LEU A 99 12.04 -6.65 -16.54
C LEU A 99 12.43 -6.05 -15.19
N LYS A 100 12.48 -6.89 -14.15
CA LYS A 100 12.92 -6.49 -12.80
C LYS A 100 14.36 -5.96 -12.80
N GLU A 101 15.29 -6.61 -13.50
CA GLU A 101 16.66 -6.13 -13.61
C GLU A 101 16.74 -4.74 -14.26
N ARG A 102 16.07 -4.55 -15.40
CA ARG A 102 15.98 -3.25 -16.08
C ARG A 102 15.36 -2.17 -15.19
N HIS A 103 14.29 -2.51 -14.47
CA HIS A 103 13.62 -1.63 -13.51
C HIS A 103 14.55 -1.21 -12.38
N LEU A 104 15.23 -2.15 -11.72
CA LEU A 104 16.12 -1.87 -10.60
C LEU A 104 17.35 -1.05 -11.02
N ALA A 105 17.71 -1.00 -12.31
CA ALA A 105 18.77 -0.11 -12.79
C ALA A 105 18.44 1.38 -12.55
N TYR A 106 17.15 1.78 -12.55
CA TYR A 106 16.71 3.14 -12.24
C TYR A 106 16.90 3.51 -10.75
N THR A 107 17.09 2.51 -9.88
CA THR A 107 17.38 2.74 -8.45
C THR A 107 18.86 2.96 -8.16
N GLN A 108 19.73 2.84 -9.18
CA GLN A 108 21.18 2.98 -9.02
C GLN A 108 21.58 4.46 -9.11
N PRO A 109 22.15 5.08 -8.05
CA PRO A 109 22.37 6.52 -8.00
C PRO A 109 23.31 7.11 -9.06
N ASN A 110 24.16 6.29 -9.68
CA ASN A 110 25.11 6.73 -10.69
C ASN A 110 24.72 6.27 -12.10
N ALA A 111 23.55 5.63 -12.27
CA ALA A 111 23.08 5.20 -13.57
C ALA A 111 22.47 6.40 -14.33
N GLN A 112 22.92 6.59 -15.57
CA GLN A 112 22.30 7.53 -16.51
C GLN A 112 21.60 6.73 -17.60
N LEU A 113 20.40 6.27 -17.28
CA LEU A 113 19.56 5.52 -18.20
C LEU A 113 18.79 6.47 -19.13
N LYS A 114 18.50 5.98 -20.33
CA LYS A 114 17.57 6.61 -21.26
C LYS A 114 16.18 6.03 -21.01
N PRO A 115 15.10 6.78 -21.29
CA PRO A 115 13.74 6.24 -21.25
C PRO A 115 13.65 4.92 -22.01
N ASP A 116 13.00 3.93 -21.41
CA ASP A 116 12.77 2.60 -21.97
C ASP A 116 11.25 2.40 -22.20
N PRO A 117 10.75 2.67 -23.42
CA PRO A 117 9.34 2.57 -23.73
C PRO A 117 8.76 1.17 -23.53
N GLU A 118 9.59 0.13 -23.62
CA GLU A 118 9.21 -1.29 -23.50
C GLU A 118 9.30 -1.81 -22.07
N LEU A 119 9.75 -1.01 -21.11
CA LEU A 119 9.75 -1.37 -19.70
C LEU A 119 8.37 -1.06 -19.11
N PRO A 120 7.63 -2.03 -18.54
CA PRO A 120 6.36 -1.74 -17.87
C PRO A 120 6.57 -1.07 -16.52
N VAL A 121 5.61 -0.27 -16.07
CA VAL A 121 5.61 0.35 -14.73
C VAL A 121 5.33 -0.69 -13.65
N PHE A 122 5.95 -0.56 -12.47
CA PHE A 122 5.77 -1.48 -11.34
C PHE A 122 4.86 -0.84 -10.29
N ILE A 123 3.73 -1.47 -9.99
CA ILE A 123 2.66 -0.91 -9.14
C ILE A 123 2.34 -1.87 -8.00
N ASN A 124 2.36 -1.39 -6.75
CA ASN A 124 1.90 -2.15 -5.59
C ASN A 124 0.56 -1.61 -5.07
N LEU A 125 -0.49 -2.41 -5.26
CA LEU A 125 -1.81 -2.18 -4.68
C LEU A 125 -1.87 -2.85 -3.31
N ALA A 126 -1.76 -2.07 -2.22
CA ALA A 126 -1.61 -2.59 -0.87
C ALA A 126 -2.83 -2.26 0.00
N TYR A 127 -3.43 -3.31 0.59
CA TYR A 127 -4.73 -3.22 1.23
C TYR A 127 -4.71 -3.69 2.68
N ASN A 128 -5.58 -3.09 3.51
CA ASN A 128 -5.97 -3.59 4.84
C ASN A 128 -4.79 -3.78 5.81
N VAL A 129 -3.94 -2.76 5.95
CA VAL A 129 -2.94 -2.69 7.03
C VAL A 129 -3.59 -2.53 8.41
N HIS A 130 -4.79 -1.96 8.46
CA HIS A 130 -5.67 -2.05 9.62
C HIS A 130 -6.77 -3.07 9.34
N GLY A 131 -6.87 -4.10 10.18
CA GLY A 131 -7.74 -5.25 9.89
C GLY A 131 -9.24 -4.92 9.88
N ASN A 132 -9.67 -3.91 10.65
CA ASN A 132 -11.06 -3.46 10.70
C ASN A 132 -11.41 -2.34 9.71
N GLU A 133 -10.63 -2.22 8.63
CA GLU A 133 -10.90 -1.34 7.48
C GLU A 133 -11.16 -2.23 6.24
N PRO A 134 -12.26 -3.03 6.24
CA PRO A 134 -12.34 -4.29 5.52
C PRO A 134 -12.63 -4.17 4.01
N SER A 135 -13.19 -3.06 3.53
CA SER A 135 -13.65 -2.90 2.14
C SER A 135 -12.51 -2.97 1.13
N SER A 136 -11.32 -2.57 1.56
CA SER A 136 -10.08 -2.61 0.78
C SER A 136 -9.74 -4.03 0.30
N SER A 137 -9.85 -5.06 1.15
CA SER A 137 -9.55 -6.43 0.72
C SER A 137 -10.61 -7.05 -0.20
N GLU A 138 -11.88 -6.64 -0.08
CA GLU A 138 -12.90 -7.06 -1.05
C GLU A 138 -12.62 -6.41 -2.42
N ALA A 139 -12.24 -5.13 -2.42
CA ALA A 139 -11.81 -4.43 -3.62
C ALA A 139 -10.55 -5.06 -4.22
N ALA A 140 -9.64 -5.62 -3.42
CA ALA A 140 -8.49 -6.36 -3.90
C ALA A 140 -8.91 -7.60 -4.71
N MET A 141 -9.94 -8.35 -4.28
CA MET A 141 -10.47 -9.49 -5.03
C MET A 141 -11.13 -9.06 -6.34
N LEU A 142 -11.92 -7.98 -6.32
CA LEU A 142 -12.55 -7.42 -7.53
C LEU A 142 -11.48 -6.92 -8.53
N THR A 143 -10.44 -6.25 -8.03
CA THR A 143 -9.30 -5.77 -8.83
C THR A 143 -8.53 -6.93 -9.45
N ALA A 144 -8.21 -7.95 -8.65
CA ALA A 144 -7.52 -9.15 -9.13
C ALA A 144 -8.33 -9.84 -10.23
N TYR A 145 -9.63 -10.08 -10.02
CA TYR A 145 -10.49 -10.67 -11.03
C TYR A 145 -10.54 -9.84 -12.31
N THR A 146 -10.64 -8.51 -12.18
CA THR A 146 -10.72 -7.61 -13.34
C THR A 146 -9.47 -7.67 -14.19
N LEU A 147 -8.30 -7.56 -13.59
CA LEU A 147 -7.03 -7.63 -14.30
C LEU A 147 -6.79 -9.03 -14.90
N VAL A 148 -7.22 -10.08 -14.22
CA VAL A 148 -6.96 -11.47 -14.63
C VAL A 148 -7.94 -11.95 -15.72
N ALA A 149 -9.21 -11.57 -15.64
CA ALA A 149 -10.28 -12.13 -16.47
C ALA A 149 -10.83 -11.18 -17.54
N SER A 150 -10.70 -9.86 -17.39
CA SER A 150 -11.26 -8.92 -18.37
C SER A 150 -10.55 -9.02 -19.73
N ARG A 151 -11.35 -8.89 -20.79
CA ARG A 151 -10.91 -8.72 -22.18
C ARG A 151 -11.20 -7.30 -22.68
N ASN A 152 -11.52 -6.38 -21.78
CA ASN A 152 -11.70 -4.99 -22.12
C ASN A 152 -10.37 -4.39 -22.65
N PRO A 153 -10.38 -3.64 -23.76
CA PRO A 153 -9.16 -3.06 -24.33
C PRO A 153 -8.36 -2.18 -23.36
N GLU A 154 -9.03 -1.45 -22.47
CA GLU A 154 -8.39 -0.60 -21.45
C GLU A 154 -7.57 -1.47 -20.47
N ILE A 155 -8.14 -2.59 -20.01
CA ILE A 155 -7.46 -3.52 -19.11
C ILE A 155 -6.30 -4.24 -19.80
N LEU A 156 -6.48 -4.67 -21.06
CA LEU A 156 -5.40 -5.32 -21.81
C LEU A 156 -4.21 -4.37 -22.02
N ASN A 157 -4.49 -3.10 -22.33
CA ASN A 157 -3.46 -2.07 -22.41
C ASN A 157 -2.72 -1.89 -21.08
N TYR A 158 -3.42 -1.92 -19.94
CA TYR A 158 -2.77 -1.86 -18.64
C TYR A 158 -1.83 -3.04 -18.38
N LEU A 159 -2.26 -4.26 -18.70
CA LEU A 159 -1.46 -5.47 -18.49
C LEU A 159 -0.19 -5.50 -19.34
N GLU A 160 -0.25 -4.96 -20.57
CA GLU A 160 0.90 -4.83 -21.46
C GLU A 160 1.96 -3.87 -20.90
N HIS A 161 1.51 -2.79 -20.24
CA HIS A 161 2.39 -1.70 -19.80
C HIS A 161 2.66 -1.66 -18.29
N ALA A 162 2.15 -2.61 -17.50
CA ALA A 162 2.35 -2.66 -16.06
C ALA A 162 2.59 -4.07 -15.52
N VAL A 163 3.44 -4.15 -14.49
CA VAL A 163 3.53 -5.27 -13.56
C VAL A 163 2.84 -4.84 -12.27
N ILE A 164 1.71 -5.47 -11.96
CA ILE A 164 0.82 -5.07 -10.85
C ILE A 164 0.92 -6.10 -9.74
N PHE A 165 1.28 -5.66 -8.54
CA PHE A 165 1.31 -6.45 -7.33
C PHE A 165 0.08 -6.16 -6.50
N ILE A 166 -0.68 -7.17 -6.12
CA ILE A 166 -1.87 -7.05 -5.27
C ILE A 166 -1.55 -7.72 -3.94
N ASP A 167 -1.44 -6.89 -2.90
CA ASP A 167 -1.24 -7.31 -1.50
C ASP A 167 -2.58 -7.18 -0.76
N PRO A 168 -3.40 -8.25 -0.72
CA PRO A 168 -4.83 -8.14 -0.43
C PRO A 168 -5.14 -7.85 1.04
N THR A 169 -4.24 -8.21 1.94
CA THR A 169 -4.44 -8.13 3.38
C THR A 169 -3.09 -8.09 4.11
N ILE A 170 -2.62 -6.89 4.46
CA ILE A 170 -1.38 -6.71 5.21
C ILE A 170 -1.53 -7.18 6.67
N ASN A 171 -2.70 -7.00 7.29
CA ASN A 171 -2.99 -7.40 8.66
C ASN A 171 -4.10 -8.47 8.75
N PRO A 172 -3.83 -9.73 8.38
CA PRO A 172 -4.87 -10.76 8.38
C PRO A 172 -5.27 -11.21 9.79
N ASP A 173 -4.40 -11.05 10.80
CA ASP A 173 -4.73 -11.37 12.19
C ASP A 173 -5.80 -10.42 12.74
N GLY A 174 -5.65 -9.11 12.49
CA GLY A 174 -6.66 -8.11 12.81
C GLY A 174 -7.91 -8.26 11.94
N ARG A 175 -7.74 -8.54 10.64
CA ARG A 175 -8.85 -8.69 9.68
C ARG A 175 -9.80 -9.80 10.08
N ASP A 176 -9.28 -10.99 10.38
CA ASP A 176 -10.13 -12.13 10.72
C ASP A 176 -10.87 -11.90 12.04
N ARG A 177 -10.26 -11.18 12.99
CA ARG A 177 -10.92 -10.73 14.22
C ARG A 177 -12.13 -9.85 13.92
N HIS A 178 -11.95 -8.83 13.08
CA HIS A 178 -13.04 -7.95 12.63
C HIS A 178 -14.11 -8.71 11.85
N THR A 179 -13.68 -9.51 10.87
CA THR A 179 -14.55 -10.25 9.97
C THR A 179 -15.45 -11.22 10.73
N HIS A 180 -14.89 -11.91 11.73
CA HIS A 180 -15.66 -12.79 12.60
C HIS A 180 -16.72 -12.01 13.38
N TRP A 181 -16.36 -10.85 13.96
CA TRP A 181 -17.28 -9.97 14.67
C TRP A 181 -18.44 -9.50 13.79
N ALA A 182 -18.13 -8.84 12.67
CA ALA A 182 -19.14 -8.23 11.79
C ALA A 182 -20.10 -9.28 11.22
N ASN A 183 -19.61 -10.46 10.85
CA ASN A 183 -20.46 -11.54 10.35
C ASN A 183 -21.29 -12.21 11.46
N MET A 184 -20.77 -12.31 12.69
CA MET A 184 -21.50 -12.89 13.82
C MET A 184 -22.67 -12.02 14.28
N TYR A 185 -22.50 -10.70 14.27
CA TYR A 185 -23.53 -9.74 14.66
C TYR A 185 -24.41 -9.25 13.51
N GLN A 186 -24.18 -9.72 12.27
CA GLN A 186 -24.97 -9.34 11.10
C GLN A 186 -26.46 -9.65 11.30
N GLY A 187 -27.31 -8.61 11.26
CA GLY A 187 -28.76 -8.74 11.34
C GLY A 187 -29.44 -9.19 10.04
N LYS A 188 -30.63 -9.81 10.14
CA LYS A 188 -31.50 -10.09 8.99
C LYS A 188 -32.95 -9.63 9.29
N PRO A 189 -33.43 -8.52 8.71
CA PRO A 189 -32.77 -7.64 7.74
C PRO A 189 -31.57 -6.88 8.34
N LEU A 190 -30.71 -6.32 7.47
CA LEU A 190 -29.56 -5.50 7.90
C LEU A 190 -30.01 -4.32 8.75
N VAL A 191 -29.36 -4.14 9.91
CA VAL A 191 -29.58 -3.03 10.84
C VAL A 191 -28.68 -1.86 10.42
N ALA A 192 -29.20 -0.63 10.44
CA ALA A 192 -28.44 0.58 10.07
C ALA A 192 -28.15 1.49 11.25
N ASP A 193 -28.68 1.19 12.44
CA ASP A 193 -28.49 2.00 13.64
C ASP A 193 -27.03 1.90 14.09
N PRO A 194 -26.25 3.02 14.12
CA PRO A 194 -24.86 3.01 14.58
C PRO A 194 -24.62 2.42 15.97
N GLN A 195 -25.66 2.27 16.80
CA GLN A 195 -25.57 1.64 18.13
C GLN A 195 -25.70 0.11 18.11
N ASP A 196 -25.98 -0.50 16.96
CA ASP A 196 -26.01 -1.96 16.83
C ASP A 196 -24.65 -2.59 17.15
N ALA A 197 -24.67 -3.80 17.70
CA ALA A 197 -23.45 -4.52 18.07
C ALA A 197 -22.51 -4.75 16.88
N GLU A 198 -23.05 -4.92 15.67
CA GLU A 198 -22.27 -5.09 14.44
C GLU A 198 -21.23 -3.97 14.24
N HIS A 199 -21.60 -2.72 14.54
CA HIS A 199 -20.78 -1.53 14.27
C HIS A 199 -19.78 -1.20 15.38
N ASN A 200 -19.86 -1.90 16.52
CA ASN A 200 -19.17 -1.56 17.76
C ASN A 200 -18.36 -2.76 18.28
N GLU A 201 -17.21 -3.04 17.64
CA GLU A 201 -16.28 -4.10 18.03
C GLU A 201 -15.88 -4.03 19.52
N TYR A 202 -15.92 -5.16 20.24
CA TYR A 202 -15.31 -5.24 21.57
C TYR A 202 -13.77 -5.20 21.50
N TRP A 203 -13.15 -4.78 22.59
CA TRP A 203 -11.71 -4.87 22.75
C TRP A 203 -11.27 -6.35 22.91
N PRO A 204 -10.17 -6.79 22.26
CA PRO A 204 -9.38 -6.02 21.29
C PRO A 204 -10.09 -6.02 19.93
N GLY A 205 -10.25 -4.86 19.31
CA GLY A 205 -10.86 -4.74 17.97
C GLY A 205 -9.91 -5.18 16.85
N GLY A 206 -10.38 -5.23 15.60
CA GLY A 206 -9.59 -5.74 14.48
C GLY A 206 -8.54 -4.79 13.88
N ARG A 207 -8.42 -3.54 14.36
CA ARG A 207 -7.49 -2.54 13.78
C ARG A 207 -6.04 -3.03 13.74
N THR A 208 -5.57 -3.58 14.85
CA THR A 208 -4.16 -3.90 15.09
C THR A 208 -3.87 -5.38 14.92
N ASN A 209 -2.58 -5.77 14.89
CA ASN A 209 -2.19 -7.17 14.69
C ASN A 209 -2.43 -8.05 15.95
N HIS A 210 -1.81 -9.23 15.98
CA HIS A 210 -1.85 -10.14 17.13
C HIS A 210 -1.48 -9.47 18.47
N TYR A 211 -0.38 -8.72 18.50
CA TYR A 211 0.11 -8.01 19.70
C TYR A 211 -0.52 -6.63 19.88
N TRP A 212 -1.61 -6.36 19.18
CA TRP A 212 -2.30 -5.08 19.16
C TRP A 212 -1.41 -3.91 18.75
N PHE A 213 -0.40 -4.17 17.93
CA PHE A 213 0.45 -3.16 17.33
C PHE A 213 -0.18 -2.64 16.03
N ASP A 214 -0.06 -1.32 15.81
CA ASP A 214 -0.48 -0.68 14.57
C ASP A 214 0.59 -0.90 13.49
N LEU A 215 0.29 -1.75 12.50
CA LEU A 215 1.24 -2.08 11.43
C LEU A 215 1.50 -0.90 10.49
N ASN A 216 0.59 0.08 10.41
CA ASN A 216 0.85 1.32 9.69
C ASN A 216 1.71 2.29 10.52
N ARG A 217 2.33 1.83 11.62
CA ARG A 217 3.43 2.54 12.28
C ARG A 217 4.75 1.78 12.19
N ASP A 218 4.74 0.56 11.66
CA ASP A 218 5.83 -0.40 11.80
C ASP A 218 6.74 -0.47 10.56
N TRP A 219 6.48 0.27 9.47
CA TRP A 219 7.37 0.22 8.31
C TRP A 219 8.79 0.72 8.64
N LEU A 220 8.94 1.74 9.49
CA LEU A 220 10.26 2.23 9.91
C LEU A 220 10.87 1.39 11.04
N LEU A 221 10.05 0.85 11.93
CA LEU A 221 10.52 0.10 13.09
C LEU A 221 10.80 -1.37 12.76
N ALA A 222 10.08 -1.91 11.78
CA ALA A 222 10.21 -3.26 11.25
C ALA A 222 10.33 -4.32 12.36
N ILE A 223 9.44 -4.25 13.36
CA ILE A 223 9.45 -5.16 14.50
C ILE A 223 8.68 -6.42 14.15
N ASN A 224 7.50 -6.28 13.55
CA ASN A 224 6.60 -7.39 13.31
C ASN A 224 6.96 -8.16 12.03
N PRO A 225 6.68 -9.47 11.97
CA PRO A 225 7.01 -10.30 10.83
C PRO A 225 6.30 -9.85 9.55
N GLU A 226 5.10 -9.27 9.67
CA GLU A 226 4.35 -8.64 8.57
C GLU A 226 5.21 -7.57 7.87
N SER A 227 5.73 -6.62 8.65
CA SER A 227 6.57 -5.52 8.16
C SER A 227 7.93 -6.00 7.68
N ARG A 228 8.58 -6.94 8.39
CA ARG A 228 9.89 -7.48 7.98
C ARG A 228 9.80 -8.23 6.65
N GLY A 229 8.77 -9.05 6.47
CA GLY A 229 8.48 -9.72 5.20
C GLY A 229 8.18 -8.72 4.10
N LYS A 230 7.32 -7.73 4.39
CA LYS A 230 6.95 -6.70 3.41
C LYS A 230 8.14 -5.86 2.95
N LEU A 231 9.02 -5.44 3.87
CA LEU A 231 10.22 -4.65 3.54
C LEU A 231 11.25 -5.46 2.75
N LYS A 232 11.40 -6.76 3.04
CA LYS A 232 12.25 -7.64 2.25
C LYS A 232 11.75 -7.68 0.80
N TRP A 233 10.45 -7.90 0.60
CA TRP A 233 9.82 -7.85 -0.72
C TRP A 233 9.93 -6.46 -1.34
N TYR A 234 9.68 -5.39 -0.58
CA TYR A 234 9.73 -4.02 -1.09
C TYR A 234 11.09 -3.68 -1.67
N HIS A 235 12.17 -3.96 -0.93
CA HIS A 235 13.54 -3.73 -1.40
C HIS A 235 14.00 -4.69 -2.49
N GLU A 236 13.21 -5.72 -2.81
CA GLU A 236 13.44 -6.58 -3.96
C GLU A 236 12.83 -5.98 -5.24
N TRP A 237 11.77 -5.17 -5.13
CA TRP A 237 10.99 -4.71 -6.28
C TRP A 237 11.01 -3.19 -6.52
N TYR A 238 11.16 -2.35 -5.48
CA TYR A 238 11.08 -0.88 -5.57
C TYR A 238 9.96 -0.37 -6.49
N PRO A 239 8.68 -0.63 -6.18
CA PRO A 239 7.58 -0.22 -7.05
C PRO A 239 7.59 1.30 -7.32
N ASN A 240 7.22 1.70 -8.54
CA ASN A 240 7.09 3.11 -8.90
C ASN A 240 5.91 3.77 -8.18
N VAL A 241 4.81 3.03 -8.00
CA VAL A 241 3.61 3.50 -7.30
C VAL A 241 3.20 2.49 -6.24
N VAL A 242 2.82 2.96 -5.07
CA VAL A 242 2.37 2.17 -3.93
C VAL A 242 1.13 2.83 -3.35
N THR A 243 0.09 2.04 -3.12
CA THR A 243 -1.15 2.52 -2.49
C THR A 243 -1.25 2.00 -1.06
N ASP A 244 -1.89 2.80 -0.21
CA ASP A 244 -2.20 2.48 1.18
C ASP A 244 -3.70 2.66 1.38
N PHE A 245 -4.46 1.58 1.23
CA PHE A 245 -5.92 1.60 1.28
C PHE A 245 -6.45 1.44 2.71
N HIS A 246 -7.13 2.48 3.18
CA HIS A 246 -7.66 2.63 4.52
C HIS A 246 -9.15 2.94 4.58
N GLU A 247 -9.70 2.89 5.80
CA GLU A 247 -11.00 3.44 6.14
C GLU A 247 -10.96 4.37 7.36
N MET A 248 -11.83 5.38 7.33
CA MET A 248 -12.03 6.35 8.39
C MET A 248 -13.45 6.28 8.97
N GLY A 249 -13.75 7.16 9.93
CA GLY A 249 -15.07 7.20 10.56
C GLY A 249 -16.23 7.37 9.57
N SER A 250 -17.35 6.71 9.86
CA SER A 250 -18.56 6.68 9.01
C SER A 250 -19.21 8.04 8.74
N ARG A 251 -18.79 9.10 9.43
CA ARG A 251 -19.27 10.48 9.24
C ARG A 251 -18.41 11.29 8.27
N SER A 252 -17.61 10.63 7.45
CA SER A 252 -16.72 11.24 6.46
C SER A 252 -17.20 10.91 5.04
N THR A 253 -16.42 11.23 4.01
CA THR A 253 -16.68 10.83 2.62
C THR A 253 -15.55 9.92 2.11
N TYR A 254 -14.80 10.30 1.08
CA TYR A 254 -13.62 9.58 0.59
C TYR A 254 -12.44 10.55 0.51
N PHE A 255 -11.25 10.13 0.91
CA PHE A 255 -10.04 10.91 0.78
C PHE A 255 -9.08 10.21 -0.16
N PHE A 256 -8.35 11.04 -0.91
CA PHE A 256 -7.15 10.64 -1.64
C PHE A 256 -6.15 11.80 -1.65
N GLU A 257 -4.94 11.51 -2.06
CA GLU A 257 -3.89 12.51 -2.25
C GLU A 257 -4.32 13.67 -3.17
N PRO A 258 -3.83 14.91 -2.97
CA PRO A 258 -2.74 15.28 -2.08
C PRO A 258 -3.15 15.49 -0.62
N MET A 259 -2.26 15.11 0.30
CA MET A 259 -2.26 15.43 1.71
C MET A 259 -2.22 16.94 2.00
N LYS A 260 -2.51 17.31 3.25
CA LYS A 260 -2.27 18.64 3.80
C LYS A 260 -0.79 19.00 3.60
N THR A 261 -0.53 20.27 3.29
CA THR A 261 0.83 20.81 3.18
C THR A 261 1.69 20.37 4.37
N ASN A 262 2.84 19.77 4.08
CA ASN A 262 3.72 19.20 5.10
C ASN A 262 4.06 20.26 6.18
N GLY A 263 3.92 19.88 7.45
CA GLY A 263 4.23 20.75 8.58
C GLY A 263 5.72 21.10 8.69
N SER A 264 6.62 20.27 8.18
CA SER A 264 8.06 20.58 8.11
C SER A 264 8.33 21.70 7.10
N LEU A 265 9.21 22.64 7.48
CA LEU A 265 9.63 23.69 6.55
C LEU A 265 10.36 23.10 5.33
N ASN A 266 11.18 22.08 5.57
CA ASN A 266 12.01 21.38 4.59
C ASN A 266 11.81 19.86 4.75
N PRO A 267 10.78 19.28 4.12
CA PRO A 267 10.55 17.84 4.14
C PRO A 267 11.74 17.07 3.53
N ILE A 268 12.04 15.87 4.06
CA ILE A 268 13.04 14.96 3.47
C ILE A 268 12.54 14.45 2.10
N MET A 269 11.23 14.27 1.99
CA MET A 269 10.53 13.93 0.75
C MET A 269 10.78 15.01 -0.32
N PRO A 270 11.17 14.64 -1.56
CA PRO A 270 11.32 15.61 -2.64
C PRO A 270 10.01 16.33 -2.97
N ARG A 271 10.11 17.61 -3.30
CA ARG A 271 8.96 18.45 -3.66
C ARG A 271 8.18 17.94 -4.86
N GLU A 272 8.88 17.44 -5.87
CA GLU A 272 8.30 16.84 -7.09
C GLU A 272 7.30 15.71 -6.76
N ASN A 273 7.52 14.98 -5.66
CA ASN A 273 6.61 13.92 -5.23
C ASN A 273 5.27 14.50 -4.70
N TYR A 274 5.32 15.36 -3.67
CA TYR A 274 4.11 15.82 -2.99
C TYR A 274 3.42 17.03 -3.66
N GLU A 275 4.10 17.76 -4.55
CA GLU A 275 3.49 18.85 -5.34
C GLU A 275 3.16 18.43 -6.77
N ASP A 276 4.01 17.69 -7.48
CA ASP A 276 3.78 17.45 -8.91
C ASP A 276 3.06 16.11 -9.14
N LEU A 277 3.64 14.99 -8.69
CA LEU A 277 3.06 13.66 -8.88
C LEU A 277 1.72 13.48 -8.16
N ASN A 278 1.64 13.91 -6.89
CA ASN A 278 0.40 13.80 -6.12
C ASN A 278 -0.76 14.61 -6.72
N ASN A 279 -0.52 15.86 -7.16
CA ASN A 279 -1.57 16.64 -7.83
C ASN A 279 -1.96 16.02 -9.18
N LEU A 280 -0.99 15.51 -9.96
CA LEU A 280 -1.24 14.83 -11.23
C LEU A 280 -2.18 13.62 -11.04
N PHE A 281 -1.87 12.74 -10.08
CA PHE A 281 -2.70 11.57 -9.78
C PHE A 281 -4.07 11.96 -9.19
N GLY A 282 -4.12 13.01 -8.37
CA GLY A 282 -5.36 13.56 -7.81
C GLY A 282 -6.43 13.87 -8.87
N GLU A 283 -6.04 14.38 -10.04
CA GLU A 283 -6.99 14.64 -11.14
C GLU A 283 -7.60 13.38 -11.77
N TYR A 284 -6.91 12.23 -11.69
CA TYR A 284 -7.47 10.96 -12.15
C TYR A 284 -8.52 10.46 -11.16
N TYR A 285 -8.22 10.52 -9.86
CA TYR A 285 -9.13 10.08 -8.82
C TYR A 285 -10.39 10.93 -8.75
N SER A 286 -10.28 12.26 -8.87
CA SER A 286 -11.44 13.15 -8.90
C SER A 286 -12.40 12.77 -10.03
N ARG A 287 -11.88 12.63 -11.26
CA ARG A 287 -12.68 12.24 -12.44
C ARG A 287 -13.32 10.86 -12.28
N ALA A 288 -12.59 9.90 -11.70
CA ALA A 288 -13.09 8.56 -11.48
C ALA A 288 -14.22 8.52 -10.44
N LEU A 289 -14.06 9.21 -9.31
CA LEU A 289 -15.05 9.27 -8.25
C LEU A 289 -16.29 10.10 -8.66
N ASP A 290 -16.10 11.19 -9.42
CA ASP A 290 -17.19 11.95 -10.04
C ASP A 290 -18.04 11.04 -10.95
N SER A 291 -17.41 10.16 -11.72
CA SER A 291 -18.12 9.27 -12.66
C SER A 291 -19.05 8.26 -11.98
N ILE A 292 -18.80 7.94 -10.70
CA ILE A 292 -19.63 7.03 -9.89
C ILE A 292 -20.48 7.75 -8.85
N GLY A 293 -20.43 9.08 -8.82
CA GLY A 293 -21.18 9.96 -7.91
C GLY A 293 -20.72 9.89 -6.44
N SER A 294 -19.45 9.55 -6.19
CA SER A 294 -18.91 9.44 -4.83
C SER A 294 -18.30 10.77 -4.37
N LEU A 295 -18.72 11.25 -3.20
CA LEU A 295 -18.17 12.46 -2.60
C LEU A 295 -16.75 12.21 -2.08
N TYR A 296 -15.89 13.22 -2.17
CA TYR A 296 -14.51 13.15 -1.70
C TYR A 296 -13.97 14.49 -1.23
N PHE A 297 -12.81 14.48 -0.57
CA PHE A 297 -12.04 15.65 -0.17
C PHE A 297 -10.52 15.38 -0.24
N THR A 298 -9.71 16.43 -0.29
CA THR A 298 -8.23 16.38 -0.30
C THR A 298 -7.66 17.56 0.48
N LYS A 299 -6.34 17.60 0.75
CA LYS A 299 -5.58 18.75 1.33
C LYS A 299 -5.94 19.21 2.75
N GLU A 300 -6.92 18.61 3.40
CA GLU A 300 -7.50 19.16 4.64
C GLU A 300 -6.98 18.52 5.94
N VAL A 301 -6.85 17.19 5.98
CA VAL A 301 -6.74 16.44 7.25
C VAL A 301 -5.41 15.71 7.40
N PHE A 302 -5.07 14.83 6.46
CA PHE A 302 -3.95 13.90 6.58
C PHE A 302 -2.63 14.54 6.15
N ASP A 303 -1.53 14.20 6.82
CA ASP A 303 -0.18 14.61 6.46
C ASP A 303 0.76 13.39 6.26
N GLY A 304 1.90 13.64 5.62
CA GLY A 304 2.90 12.62 5.27
C GLY A 304 4.21 12.81 6.02
N THR A 305 4.18 13.28 7.27
CA THR A 305 5.39 13.64 8.02
C THR A 305 6.12 12.42 8.59
N TYR A 306 5.41 11.35 8.94
CA TYR A 306 6.05 10.14 9.46
C TYR A 306 6.57 9.28 8.32
N PRO A 307 7.87 8.97 8.25
CA PRO A 307 8.45 8.07 7.25
C PRO A 307 8.00 6.60 7.32
N GLY A 308 7.25 6.19 8.34
CA GLY A 308 6.85 4.79 8.55
C GLY A 308 5.39 4.48 8.23
N TYR A 309 4.67 5.35 7.53
CA TYR A 309 3.37 4.99 6.93
C TYR A 309 3.59 4.24 5.62
N GLY A 310 2.65 3.37 5.25
CA GLY A 310 2.60 2.76 3.93
C GLY A 310 2.47 3.80 2.81
N SER A 311 1.82 4.93 3.11
CA SER A 311 1.65 6.07 2.21
C SER A 311 2.84 7.02 2.09
N SER A 312 3.86 6.92 2.95
CA SER A 312 5.01 7.87 2.96
C SER A 312 6.38 7.18 2.87
N TYR A 313 6.49 5.93 3.32
CA TYR A 313 7.72 5.14 3.19
C TYR A 313 8.17 5.02 1.71
N PRO A 314 7.26 4.77 0.74
CA PRO A 314 7.64 4.70 -0.67
C PRO A 314 8.25 5.98 -1.22
N ASP A 315 7.80 7.15 -0.75
CA ASP A 315 8.31 8.45 -1.18
C ASP A 315 9.76 8.68 -0.74
N LEU A 316 10.19 7.99 0.31
CA LEU A 316 11.58 7.95 0.77
C LEU A 316 12.41 6.83 0.15
N GLN A 317 11.83 6.10 -0.78
CA GLN A 317 12.46 5.01 -1.53
C GLN A 317 12.38 5.21 -3.06
N GLY A 318 12.06 6.43 -3.51
CA GLY A 318 12.00 6.78 -4.93
C GLY A 318 10.74 6.27 -5.65
N GLY A 319 9.70 5.90 -4.90
CA GLY A 319 8.35 5.64 -5.43
C GLY A 319 7.39 6.79 -5.11
N LEU A 320 6.14 6.63 -5.52
CA LEU A 320 4.99 7.47 -5.16
C LEU A 320 4.06 6.67 -4.24
N GLY A 321 3.96 7.08 -2.97
CA GLY A 321 2.98 6.59 -2.02
C GLY A 321 1.66 7.34 -2.14
N LEU A 322 0.53 6.63 -2.03
CA LEU A 322 -0.81 7.21 -2.16
C LEU A 322 -1.74 6.70 -1.07
N LEU A 323 -2.20 7.59 -0.18
CA LEU A 323 -3.19 7.27 0.84
C LEU A 323 -4.62 7.35 0.28
N PHE A 324 -5.45 6.36 0.61
CA PHE A 324 -6.90 6.42 0.42
C PHE A 324 -7.63 6.16 1.72
N GLU A 325 -8.56 7.05 2.11
CA GLU A 325 -9.40 6.83 3.30
C GLU A 325 -10.87 6.80 2.89
N GLN A 326 -11.51 5.64 3.03
CA GLN A 326 -12.93 5.46 2.75
C GLN A 326 -13.75 5.62 4.04
N ALA A 327 -14.84 6.39 4.03
CA ALA A 327 -15.80 6.36 5.13
C ALA A 327 -16.30 4.93 5.37
N SER A 328 -16.06 4.39 6.57
CA SER A 328 -16.40 3.01 6.87
C SER A 328 -17.91 2.81 6.99
N SER A 329 -18.44 1.71 6.45
CA SER A 329 -19.76 1.22 6.83
C SER A 329 -19.78 0.58 8.22
N ARG A 330 -18.61 0.27 8.79
CA ARG A 330 -18.38 -0.48 10.04
C ARG A 330 -19.31 -1.69 10.13
N GLY A 331 -19.25 -2.60 9.16
CA GLY A 331 -20.26 -3.65 8.97
C GLY A 331 -20.89 -3.55 7.59
N HIS A 332 -22.14 -4.00 7.43
CA HIS A 332 -22.80 -4.15 6.13
C HIS A 332 -23.60 -2.93 5.69
N LYS A 333 -24.21 -2.20 6.64
CA LYS A 333 -25.00 -0.99 6.36
C LYS A 333 -25.06 -0.12 7.60
N GLN A 334 -24.92 1.19 7.45
CA GLN A 334 -25.05 2.12 8.58
C GLN A 334 -25.65 3.47 8.14
N LYS A 335 -26.39 4.11 9.03
CA LYS A 335 -26.91 5.46 8.83
C LYS A 335 -25.87 6.52 9.21
N THR A 336 -25.61 7.46 8.32
CA THR A 336 -24.65 8.57 8.51
C THR A 336 -25.36 9.92 8.40
N THR A 337 -24.62 11.01 8.61
CA THR A 337 -25.08 12.38 8.36
C THR A 337 -25.34 12.67 6.88
N PHE A 338 -24.76 11.89 5.97
CA PHE A 338 -24.89 12.05 4.51
C PHE A 338 -25.87 11.07 3.86
N GLY A 339 -26.54 10.23 4.67
CA GLY A 339 -27.40 9.15 4.19
C GLY A 339 -26.91 7.77 4.65
N GLU A 340 -27.49 6.72 4.09
CA GLU A 340 -27.03 5.35 4.35
C GLU A 340 -25.74 5.05 3.59
N ILE A 341 -24.79 4.42 4.27
CA ILE A 341 -23.58 3.86 3.68
C ILE A 341 -23.66 2.35 3.75
N THR A 342 -23.32 1.67 2.66
CA THR A 342 -23.36 0.21 2.57
C THR A 342 -21.97 -0.34 2.28
N PHE A 343 -21.73 -1.58 2.68
CA PHE A 343 -20.45 -2.23 2.41
C PHE A 343 -20.14 -2.35 0.91
N PRO A 344 -21.08 -2.70 0.01
CA PRO A 344 -20.85 -2.60 -1.43
C PRO A 344 -20.43 -1.20 -1.91
N PHE A 345 -20.99 -0.12 -1.33
CA PHE A 345 -20.59 1.25 -1.68
C PHE A 345 -19.14 1.53 -1.30
N THR A 346 -18.71 1.16 -0.10
CA THR A 346 -17.33 1.38 0.36
C THR A 346 -16.34 0.58 -0.49
N ILE A 347 -16.70 -0.66 -0.84
CA ILE A 347 -15.93 -1.53 -1.74
C ILE A 347 -15.79 -0.90 -3.14
N ARG A 348 -16.88 -0.34 -3.69
CA ARG A 348 -16.88 0.24 -5.05
C ARG A 348 -15.90 1.40 -5.18
N ASN A 349 -15.81 2.26 -4.18
CA ASN A 349 -14.90 3.40 -4.20
C ASN A 349 -13.44 2.94 -4.17
N GLN A 350 -13.10 2.01 -3.27
CA GLN A 350 -11.74 1.45 -3.23
C GLN A 350 -11.37 0.77 -4.54
N TYR A 351 -12.27 -0.07 -5.09
CA TYR A 351 -12.07 -0.73 -6.38
C TYR A 351 -11.86 0.27 -7.53
N THR A 352 -12.64 1.37 -7.54
CA THR A 352 -12.50 2.44 -8.54
C THR A 352 -11.13 3.09 -8.46
N SER A 353 -10.66 3.43 -7.25
CA SER A 353 -9.33 3.99 -7.03
C SER A 353 -8.20 3.00 -7.37
N SER A 354 -8.38 1.71 -7.15
CA SER A 354 -7.42 0.67 -7.54
C SER A 354 -7.17 0.65 -9.04
N ILE A 355 -8.22 0.56 -9.85
CA ILE A 355 -8.08 0.56 -11.33
C ILE A 355 -7.59 1.93 -11.83
N THR A 356 -8.03 3.02 -11.21
CA THR A 356 -7.59 4.38 -11.55
C THR A 356 -6.10 4.59 -11.28
N THR A 357 -5.57 3.98 -10.23
CA THR A 357 -4.13 4.00 -9.94
C THR A 357 -3.34 3.32 -11.06
N VAL A 358 -3.80 2.15 -11.53
CA VAL A 358 -3.18 1.44 -12.65
C VAL A 358 -3.19 2.30 -13.90
N LYS A 359 -4.33 2.92 -14.21
CA LYS A 359 -4.46 3.86 -15.32
C LYS A 359 -3.45 4.99 -15.24
N ALA A 360 -3.45 5.74 -14.14
CA ALA A 360 -2.61 6.91 -13.97
C ALA A 360 -1.12 6.54 -14.05
N ALA A 361 -0.72 5.40 -13.47
CA ALA A 361 0.65 4.93 -13.54
C ALA A 361 1.09 4.53 -14.96
N VAL A 362 0.22 3.85 -15.72
CA VAL A 362 0.50 3.48 -17.12
C VAL A 362 0.63 4.72 -18.00
N GLU A 363 -0.31 5.67 -17.89
CA GLU A 363 -0.32 6.89 -18.70
C GLU A 363 0.83 7.86 -18.36
N ASN A 364 1.41 7.77 -17.16
CA ASN A 364 2.48 8.66 -16.69
C ASN A 364 3.80 7.92 -16.38
N LYS A 365 3.98 6.73 -16.97
CA LYS A 365 5.14 5.85 -16.76
C LYS A 365 6.48 6.54 -16.90
N ASP A 366 6.67 7.31 -17.98
CA ASP A 366 7.95 7.97 -18.26
C ASP A 366 8.31 8.98 -17.17
N TYR A 367 7.30 9.67 -16.63
CA TYR A 367 7.51 10.62 -15.54
C TYR A 367 7.89 9.90 -14.24
N LEU A 368 7.23 8.79 -13.92
CA LEU A 368 7.54 7.97 -12.74
C LEU A 368 8.97 7.40 -12.77
N TYR A 369 9.43 6.93 -13.93
CA TYR A 369 10.81 6.44 -14.09
C TYR A 369 11.85 7.54 -13.98
N LYS A 370 11.57 8.69 -14.61
CA LYS A 370 12.41 9.88 -14.48
C LYS A 370 12.53 10.31 -13.01
N TYR A 371 11.42 10.41 -12.30
CA TYR A 371 11.39 10.76 -10.89
C TYR A 371 12.22 9.77 -10.05
N GLN A 372 12.05 8.46 -10.26
CA GLN A 372 12.80 7.45 -9.51
C GLN A 372 14.32 7.58 -9.73
N GLN A 373 14.77 7.77 -10.98
CA GLN A 373 16.19 7.98 -11.27
C GLN A 373 16.73 9.27 -10.65
N ASP A 374 15.99 10.37 -10.75
CA ASP A 374 16.36 11.66 -10.18
C ASP A 374 16.37 11.62 -8.65
N PHE A 375 15.49 10.84 -8.02
CA PHE A 375 15.47 10.61 -6.59
C PHE A 375 16.81 10.04 -6.09
N PHE A 376 17.28 8.95 -6.71
CA PHE A 376 18.54 8.30 -6.30
C PHE A 376 19.77 9.10 -6.73
N SER A 377 19.75 9.74 -7.90
CA SER A 377 20.85 10.59 -8.36
C SER A 377 21.02 11.82 -7.45
N SER A 378 19.90 12.46 -7.09
CA SER A 378 19.91 13.64 -6.21
C SER A 378 20.40 13.30 -4.79
N ALA A 379 20.17 12.08 -4.30
CA ALA A 379 20.66 11.61 -3.00
C ALA A 379 22.19 11.78 -2.87
N ILE A 380 22.94 11.42 -3.91
CA ILE A 380 24.40 11.56 -3.94
C ILE A 380 24.81 13.03 -4.00
N SER A 381 24.18 13.81 -4.88
CA SER A 381 24.48 15.25 -5.01
C SER A 381 24.18 16.02 -3.72
N ASN A 382 23.13 15.64 -2.98
CA ASN A 382 22.75 16.27 -1.72
C ASN A 382 23.72 15.89 -0.59
N ALA A 383 24.10 14.61 -0.51
CA ALA A 383 25.14 14.15 0.40
C ALA A 383 26.48 14.88 0.17
N GLU A 384 26.82 15.17 -1.10
CA GLU A 384 28.03 15.91 -1.50
C GLU A 384 27.97 17.41 -1.15
N LYS A 385 26.79 18.03 -1.15
CA LYS A 385 26.58 19.41 -0.69
C LYS A 385 26.58 19.54 0.84
N SER A 386 26.20 18.48 1.56
CA SER A 386 26.18 18.49 3.03
C SER A 386 27.58 18.56 3.64
N ARG A 387 27.73 19.31 4.74
CA ARG A 387 28.95 19.31 5.56
C ARG A 387 29.12 18.00 6.35
N ILE A 388 28.03 17.27 6.56
CA ILE A 388 28.02 15.98 7.27
C ILE A 388 28.31 14.90 6.24
N ARG A 389 29.47 14.24 6.37
CA ARG A 389 29.92 13.18 5.48
C ARG A 389 29.59 11.78 6.00
N ALA A 390 29.46 11.63 7.32
CA ALA A 390 29.02 10.40 7.97
C ALA A 390 28.52 10.68 9.40
N TYR A 391 27.89 9.67 10.00
CA TYR A 391 27.58 9.62 11.43
C TYR A 391 28.38 8.51 12.10
N ARG A 392 28.99 8.79 13.26
CA ARG A 392 29.61 7.77 14.14
C ARG A 392 28.71 7.51 15.34
N PHE A 393 28.52 6.25 15.71
CA PHE A 393 27.72 5.84 16.88
C PHE A 393 28.29 4.57 17.54
N GLY A 394 27.74 4.17 18.68
CA GLY A 394 28.06 2.90 19.32
C GLY A 394 29.12 2.93 20.43
N ALA A 395 29.65 4.11 20.78
CA ALA A 395 30.48 4.31 21.97
C ALA A 395 29.63 4.22 23.26
N THR A 396 29.18 3.00 23.58
CA THR A 396 28.34 2.68 24.74
C THR A 396 28.64 1.27 25.24
N ASN A 397 28.36 1.02 26.52
CA ASN A 397 28.48 -0.32 27.10
C ASN A 397 27.28 -1.22 26.76
N ASP A 398 26.18 -0.65 26.24
CA ASP A 398 24.97 -1.38 25.86
C ASP A 398 25.05 -1.89 24.41
N GLN A 399 25.76 -3.00 24.22
CA GLN A 399 25.98 -3.60 22.89
C GLN A 399 24.70 -4.19 22.29
N ASN A 400 23.71 -4.57 23.11
CA ASN A 400 22.42 -5.06 22.63
C ASN A 400 21.63 -3.96 21.92
N ARG A 401 21.62 -2.74 22.49
CA ARG A 401 21.02 -1.57 21.84
C ARG A 401 21.72 -1.20 20.54
N VAL A 402 23.05 -1.30 20.50
CA VAL A 402 23.82 -1.07 19.27
C VAL A 402 23.43 -2.09 18.21
N LYS A 403 23.38 -3.37 18.57
CA LYS A 403 22.93 -4.46 17.70
C LYS A 403 21.50 -4.22 17.17
N ALA A 404 20.58 -3.85 18.05
CA ALA A 404 19.19 -3.57 17.68
C ALA A 404 19.05 -2.34 16.78
N PHE A 405 19.89 -1.31 16.94
CA PHE A 405 19.90 -0.15 16.05
C PHE A 405 20.51 -0.51 14.68
N ILE A 406 21.59 -1.31 14.64
CA ILE A 406 22.17 -1.82 13.39
C ILE A 406 21.16 -2.66 12.62
N ASP A 407 20.33 -3.50 13.28
CA ASP A 407 19.22 -4.23 12.62
C ASP A 407 18.35 -3.28 11.79
N LYS A 408 17.97 -2.13 12.35
CA LYS A 408 17.13 -1.13 11.64
C LYS A 408 17.84 -0.51 10.45
N LEU A 409 19.11 -0.14 10.62
CA LEU A 409 19.91 0.39 9.51
C LEU A 409 19.98 -0.63 8.36
N LEU A 410 20.29 -1.89 8.66
CA LEU A 410 20.47 -2.93 7.64
C LEU A 410 19.15 -3.32 6.96
N ILE A 411 18.04 -3.37 7.69
CA ILE A 411 16.71 -3.64 7.12
C ILE A 411 16.37 -2.62 6.04
N HIS A 412 16.68 -1.35 6.27
CA HIS A 412 16.44 -0.25 5.32
C HIS A 412 17.59 -0.04 4.32
N LYS A 413 18.45 -1.04 4.15
CA LYS A 413 19.57 -1.02 3.18
C LYS A 413 20.59 0.11 3.41
N ILE A 414 20.64 0.66 4.62
CA ILE A 414 21.64 1.67 4.98
C ILE A 414 22.98 0.99 5.19
N GLU A 415 24.02 1.51 4.54
CA GLU A 415 25.37 0.99 4.67
C GLU A 415 25.98 1.37 6.03
N VAL A 416 26.46 0.36 6.76
CA VAL A 416 27.13 0.50 8.06
C VAL A 416 28.51 -0.12 7.99
N TYR A 417 29.50 0.55 8.59
CA TYR A 417 30.89 0.10 8.62
C TYR A 417 31.42 0.13 10.05
N LYS A 418 32.34 -0.78 10.39
CA LYS A 418 33.11 -0.70 11.63
C LYS A 418 34.02 0.53 11.59
N ALA A 419 34.26 1.14 12.74
CA ALA A 419 35.16 2.27 12.94
C ALA A 419 36.08 2.04 14.15
N GLU A 420 37.05 2.93 14.33
CA GLU A 420 37.97 2.89 15.46
C GLU A 420 37.23 2.97 16.80
N ASN A 421 37.87 2.44 17.86
CA ASN A 421 37.36 2.45 19.23
C ASN A 421 36.05 1.68 19.44
N GLY A 422 35.79 0.65 18.63
CA GLY A 422 34.59 -0.20 18.75
C GLY A 422 33.30 0.50 18.31
N GLU A 423 33.42 1.60 17.56
CA GLU A 423 32.28 2.34 17.03
C GLU A 423 31.86 1.83 15.65
N TYR A 424 30.73 2.35 15.19
CA TYR A 424 30.18 2.15 13.86
C TYR A 424 30.05 3.48 13.13
N LEU A 425 30.04 3.41 11.81
CA LEU A 425 30.02 4.53 10.89
C LEU A 425 28.95 4.33 9.83
N VAL A 426 28.14 5.36 9.59
CA VAL A 426 27.16 5.43 8.49
C VAL A 426 27.52 6.59 7.56
N PRO A 427 28.10 6.34 6.37
CA PRO A 427 28.39 7.37 5.38
C PRO A 427 27.09 8.03 4.86
N THR A 428 27.07 9.33 4.60
CA THR A 428 25.88 9.96 4.01
C THR A 428 25.81 9.76 2.49
N ARG A 429 26.96 9.61 1.81
CA ARG A 429 27.02 9.38 0.35
C ARG A 429 26.68 7.93 -0.02
N GLN A 430 25.39 7.60 -0.05
CA GLN A 430 24.83 6.30 -0.43
C GLN A 430 23.42 6.46 -1.03
N ALA A 431 22.89 5.41 -1.66
CA ALA A 431 21.53 5.43 -2.25
C ALA A 431 20.46 5.80 -1.20
N GLN A 432 20.61 5.27 0.01
CA GLN A 432 19.71 5.47 1.14
C GLN A 432 19.95 6.78 1.92
N TYR A 433 20.53 7.82 1.30
CA TYR A 433 20.85 9.10 1.96
C TYR A 433 19.67 9.66 2.76
N ARG A 434 18.46 9.69 2.18
CA ARG A 434 17.25 10.20 2.85
C ARG A 434 16.85 9.34 4.06
N MET A 435 17.04 8.03 4.00
CA MET A 435 16.86 7.17 5.17
C MET A 435 17.94 7.41 6.23
N VAL A 436 19.18 7.72 5.85
CA VAL A 436 20.21 8.16 6.82
C VAL A 436 19.76 9.43 7.53
N GLN A 437 19.16 10.39 6.80
CA GLN A 437 18.58 11.59 7.41
C GLN A 437 17.46 11.22 8.39
N THR A 438 16.51 10.37 8.00
CA THR A 438 15.44 9.86 8.87
C THR A 438 15.97 9.17 10.15
N MET A 439 17.09 8.45 10.06
CA MET A 439 17.66 7.71 11.19
C MET A 439 18.37 8.63 12.19
N PHE A 440 19.06 9.67 11.73
CA PHE A 440 19.97 10.46 12.56
C PHE A 440 19.58 11.93 12.71
N GLU A 441 19.00 12.58 11.70
CA GLU A 441 18.73 14.02 11.75
C GLU A 441 17.49 14.32 12.61
N THR A 442 17.53 15.45 13.31
CA THR A 442 16.40 15.96 14.09
C THR A 442 16.04 17.33 13.54
N TYR A 443 14.76 17.52 13.21
CA TYR A 443 14.24 18.78 12.68
C TYR A 443 13.43 19.49 13.76
N ASP A 444 13.62 20.80 13.91
CA ASP A 444 13.00 21.62 14.95
C ASP A 444 12.26 22.86 14.39
N LYS A 445 12.25 23.03 13.06
CA LYS A 445 11.59 24.14 12.37
C LYS A 445 10.41 23.67 11.53
N TYR A 446 9.27 24.29 11.78
CA TYR A 446 7.99 23.91 11.21
C TYR A 446 7.22 25.12 10.69
N ARG A 447 6.33 24.87 9.71
CA ARG A 447 5.47 25.87 9.07
C ARG A 447 4.28 26.26 9.94
N ASP A 448 3.77 25.31 10.71
CA ASP A 448 2.58 25.44 11.55
C ASP A 448 2.84 24.72 12.88
N SER A 449 2.12 25.10 13.94
CA SER A 449 2.11 24.41 15.24
C SER A 449 1.17 23.19 15.28
N VAL A 450 0.32 23.01 14.26
CA VAL A 450 -0.69 21.93 14.19
C VAL A 450 -0.30 20.87 13.16
N TYR A 451 -0.14 19.63 13.62
CA TYR A 451 0.15 18.44 12.82
C TYR A 451 -0.91 17.38 13.10
N TYR A 452 -1.08 16.41 12.20
CA TYR A 452 -2.07 15.35 12.35
C TYR A 452 -1.63 14.31 13.40
N ASP A 453 -0.49 13.65 13.17
CA ASP A 453 -0.02 12.56 14.03
C ASP A 453 1.37 12.85 14.60
N ALA A 454 2.34 13.16 13.75
CA ALA A 454 3.70 13.45 14.21
C ALA A 454 4.37 14.62 13.50
N SER A 455 5.38 15.18 14.18
CA SER A 455 6.09 16.38 13.73
C SER A 455 7.53 16.09 13.33
N ALA A 456 8.28 15.31 14.10
CA ALA A 456 9.62 14.87 13.74
C ALA A 456 9.99 13.51 14.32
N TRP A 457 11.01 12.92 13.71
CA TRP A 457 11.47 11.58 14.02
C TRP A 457 12.99 11.53 13.91
N SER A 458 13.61 10.78 14.82
CA SER A 458 15.01 10.40 14.74
C SER A 458 15.15 9.07 15.45
N VAL A 459 15.31 7.98 14.69
CA VAL A 459 15.37 6.63 15.26
C VAL A 459 16.54 6.51 16.25
N ALA A 460 17.66 7.20 15.98
CA ALA A 460 18.77 7.28 16.92
C ALA A 460 18.35 7.87 18.27
N ASN A 461 17.54 8.92 18.29
CA ASN A 461 17.01 9.48 19.54
C ASN A 461 16.03 8.52 20.24
N PHE A 462 15.15 7.84 19.50
CA PHE A 462 14.24 6.82 20.07
C PHE A 462 15.00 5.70 20.78
N TYR A 463 16.10 5.24 20.21
CA TYR A 463 16.97 4.23 20.82
C TYR A 463 17.85 4.80 21.94
N HIS A 464 17.81 6.10 22.24
CA HIS A 464 18.79 6.80 23.08
C HIS A 464 20.23 6.47 22.62
N MET A 465 20.43 6.40 21.31
CA MET A 465 21.72 6.14 20.70
C MET A 465 22.52 7.43 20.61
N LYS A 466 23.69 7.46 21.26
CA LYS A 466 24.62 8.59 21.10
C LYS A 466 25.29 8.49 19.74
N TYR A 467 25.22 9.56 18.95
CA TYR A 467 25.87 9.67 17.66
C TYR A 467 26.53 11.05 17.50
N ARG A 468 27.48 11.16 16.57
CA ARG A 468 28.08 12.44 16.17
C ARG A 468 28.28 12.53 14.65
N PRO A 469 27.97 13.68 14.03
CA PRO A 469 28.32 13.92 12.63
C PRO A 469 29.83 14.09 12.48
N VAL A 470 30.38 13.62 11.37
CA VAL A 470 31.80 13.80 11.00
C VAL A 470 31.93 14.27 9.56
N ASN A 471 32.97 15.07 9.29
CA ASN A 471 33.30 15.60 7.97
C ASN A 471 34.47 14.85 7.28
N SER A 472 35.19 14.01 8.04
CA SER A 472 36.27 13.14 7.57
C SER A 472 36.20 11.82 8.33
N PHE A 473 36.46 10.71 7.65
CA PHE A 473 36.41 9.36 8.22
C PHE A 473 37.18 8.36 7.35
N SER A 474 37.56 7.24 7.95
CA SER A 474 37.98 6.02 7.26
C SER A 474 36.86 4.97 7.38
N LYS A 475 36.68 4.14 6.35
CA LYS A 475 35.75 3.00 6.40
C LYS A 475 36.52 1.76 6.82
N GLY A 476 36.07 1.10 7.89
CA GLY A 476 36.51 -0.27 8.20
C GLY A 476 35.74 -1.31 7.39
N GLU A 477 35.62 -2.51 7.94
CA GLU A 477 34.81 -3.59 7.37
C GLU A 477 33.32 -3.21 7.31
N ARG A 478 32.63 -3.57 6.21
CA ARG A 478 31.19 -3.41 6.07
C ARG A 478 30.46 -4.40 6.97
N VAL A 479 29.47 -3.92 7.71
CA VAL A 479 28.58 -4.75 8.53
C VAL A 479 27.43 -5.23 7.65
N ASN A 480 27.24 -6.56 7.56
CA ASN A 480 26.21 -7.16 6.71
C ASN A 480 25.10 -7.87 7.51
N ASN A 481 25.36 -8.18 8.79
CA ASN A 481 24.39 -8.77 9.70
C ASN A 481 24.72 -8.30 11.13
N THR A 482 23.83 -8.65 12.05
CA THR A 482 23.96 -8.37 13.48
C THR A 482 24.44 -9.56 14.30
N GLU A 483 24.76 -10.70 13.66
CA GLU A 483 25.08 -11.96 14.36
C GLU A 483 26.44 -11.91 15.05
#